data_AF-A0A285YYM7-F1
#
_entry.id   AF-A0A285YYM7-F1
#
_cell.length_a   1.000
_cell.length_b   1.000
_cell.length_c   1.000
_cell.angle_alpha   90.00
_cell.angle_beta   90.00
_cell.angle_gamma   90.00
#
_symmetry.space_group_name_H-M   'P 1'
#
loop_
_entity.id
_entity.type
_entity.pdbx_description
1 polymer ?
#
loop_
_entity_poly.entity_id
_entity_poly.type
_entity_poly.pdbx_seq_one_letter_code
_entity_poly.pdbx_strand_id
1 'polypeptide(L)'
;MQQDHFDVRAARERLGLTTEALAATLHVTEGEVRGWENGSIRPRRKLRFQLEYLVARADWDAGMTASGIPDCAWLEARLPGFVYGGFDRAQIALGKEIVRHMEACAACRARTAWAREHLPPPPQPPATGFGRLFAATVAGIDRLPKWARPAAFGAIMLALMTSARILFLLPSMLRSPIAVLTALGTVLLAAAAGGVGGLAYSLTRPRLQRLGWVGGYLSGFVSVAAYMGAIGIVALFVLGMPDRRDLVPMLVIGAFCSALFGTLVGKIINDARSHRPEKVDAA
;
A
#
# COMPACT_ATOMS: atom_id res chain seq x y z
N MET A 1 -4.67 -9.45 33.60
CA MET A 1 -5.39 -8.78 32.49
C MET A 1 -6.84 -9.23 32.54
N GLN A 2 -7.73 -8.42 33.12
CA GLN A 2 -9.18 -8.60 32.95
C GLN A 2 -9.47 -8.45 31.46
N GLN A 3 -10.08 -9.45 30.84
CA GLN A 3 -10.60 -9.31 29.49
C GLN A 3 -11.89 -8.51 29.61
N ASP A 4 -11.84 -7.23 29.24
CA ASP A 4 -13.05 -6.40 29.11
C ASP A 4 -14.06 -7.15 28.25
N HIS A 5 -15.16 -7.55 28.86
CA HIS A 5 -16.20 -8.32 28.21
C HIS A 5 -16.95 -7.38 27.26
N PHE A 6 -16.69 -7.51 25.95
CA PHE A 6 -17.37 -6.72 24.94
C PHE A 6 -18.86 -7.09 24.90
N ASP A 7 -19.74 -6.14 25.23
CA ASP A 7 -21.20 -6.33 25.23
C ASP A 7 -21.77 -6.14 23.82
N VAL A 8 -22.10 -7.25 23.16
CA VAL A 8 -22.67 -7.27 21.80
C VAL A 8 -24.06 -6.64 21.75
N ARG A 9 -24.86 -6.78 22.83
CA ARG A 9 -26.21 -6.21 22.87
C ARG A 9 -26.12 -4.69 22.91
N ALA A 10 -25.29 -4.15 23.81
CA ALA A 10 -25.06 -2.71 23.90
C ALA A 10 -24.50 -2.14 22.58
N ALA A 11 -23.57 -2.85 21.94
CA ALA A 11 -23.04 -2.47 20.63
C ALA A 11 -24.14 -2.41 19.55
N ARG A 12 -25.01 -3.42 19.48
CA ARG A 12 -26.13 -3.46 18.53
C ARG A 12 -27.11 -2.31 18.76
N GLU A 13 -27.48 -2.07 20.01
CA GLU A 13 -28.41 -1.01 20.40
C GLU A 13 -27.86 0.38 20.04
N ARG A 14 -26.57 0.61 20.28
CA ARG A 14 -25.88 1.85 19.86
C ARG A 14 -25.87 2.05 18.34
N LEU A 15 -25.80 0.97 17.57
CA LEU A 15 -25.89 1.01 16.11
C LEU A 15 -27.32 1.18 15.60
N GLY A 16 -28.34 1.11 16.46
CA GLY A 16 -29.75 1.15 16.07
C GLY A 16 -30.17 -0.04 15.20
N LEU A 17 -29.48 -1.18 15.31
CA LEU A 17 -29.72 -2.36 14.48
C LEU A 17 -30.64 -3.38 15.18
N THR A 18 -31.47 -4.05 14.39
CA THR A 18 -32.13 -5.28 14.84
C THR A 18 -31.12 -6.44 14.86
N THR A 19 -31.43 -7.53 15.58
CA THR A 19 -30.58 -8.72 15.59
C THR A 19 -30.37 -9.28 14.18
N GLU A 20 -31.42 -9.31 13.36
CA GLU A 20 -31.39 -9.69 11.94
C GLU A 20 -30.48 -8.76 11.12
N ALA A 21 -30.63 -7.44 11.26
CA ALA A 21 -29.83 -6.47 10.51
C ALA A 21 -28.34 -6.55 10.90
N LEU A 22 -28.03 -6.77 12.18
CA LEU A 22 -26.65 -7.00 12.61
C LEU A 22 -26.08 -8.30 12.04
N ALA A 23 -26.87 -9.38 12.04
CA ALA A 23 -26.48 -10.66 11.47
C ALA A 23 -26.18 -10.53 9.96
N ALA A 24 -27.05 -9.85 9.21
CA ALA A 24 -26.85 -9.55 7.79
C ALA A 24 -25.59 -8.70 7.54
N THR A 25 -25.38 -7.66 8.36
CA THR A 25 -24.20 -6.76 8.27
C THR A 25 -22.88 -7.51 8.49
N LEU A 26 -22.88 -8.48 9.39
CA LEU A 26 -21.69 -9.28 9.73
C LEU A 26 -21.59 -10.59 8.92
N HIS A 27 -22.56 -10.88 8.06
CA HIS A 27 -22.68 -12.13 7.31
C HIS A 27 -22.64 -13.39 8.22
N VAL A 28 -23.41 -13.37 9.30
CA VAL A 28 -23.59 -14.48 10.24
C VAL A 28 -25.08 -14.79 10.41
N THR A 29 -25.41 -15.87 11.12
CA THR A 29 -26.81 -16.20 11.41
C THR A 29 -27.35 -15.38 12.60
N GLU A 30 -28.66 -15.13 12.65
CA GLU A 30 -29.31 -14.52 13.82
C GLU A 30 -29.04 -15.30 15.12
N GLY A 31 -29.04 -16.63 15.03
CA GLY A 31 -28.80 -17.52 16.18
C GLY A 31 -27.42 -17.30 16.79
N GLU A 32 -26.39 -17.07 15.96
CA GLU A 32 -25.05 -16.71 16.44
C GLU A 32 -25.05 -15.37 17.17
N VAL A 33 -25.72 -14.35 16.63
CA VAL A 33 -25.81 -13.03 17.29
C VAL A 33 -26.52 -13.14 18.64
N ARG A 34 -27.67 -13.83 18.72
CA ARG A 34 -28.37 -14.07 19.99
C ARG A 34 -27.49 -14.84 20.97
N GLY A 35 -26.72 -15.80 20.47
CA GLY A 35 -25.75 -16.56 21.25
C GLY A 35 -24.61 -15.70 21.80
N TRP A 36 -24.20 -14.64 21.09
CA TRP A 36 -23.23 -13.68 21.61
C TRP A 36 -23.85 -12.74 22.65
N GLU A 37 -25.08 -12.26 22.42
CA GLU A 37 -25.78 -11.34 23.32
C GLU A 37 -26.12 -11.97 24.67
N ASN A 38 -26.41 -13.28 24.71
CA ASN A 38 -26.70 -14.00 25.95
C ASN A 38 -25.45 -14.66 26.57
N GLY A 39 -24.28 -14.52 25.94
CA GLY A 39 -23.01 -15.08 26.41
C GLY A 39 -22.84 -16.59 26.22
N SER A 40 -23.76 -17.29 25.56
CA SER A 40 -23.64 -18.73 25.28
C SER A 40 -22.53 -19.05 24.28
N ILE A 41 -22.23 -18.13 23.36
CA ILE A 41 -21.17 -18.25 22.36
C ILE A 41 -20.32 -16.97 22.40
N ARG A 42 -18.99 -17.11 22.27
CA ARG A 42 -18.12 -15.92 22.14
C ARG A 42 -17.90 -15.58 20.66
N PRO A 43 -18.01 -14.31 20.25
CA PRO A 43 -17.72 -13.90 18.88
C PRO A 43 -16.25 -14.17 18.54
N ARG A 44 -15.98 -14.62 17.31
CA ARG A 44 -14.61 -14.76 16.81
C ARG A 44 -13.93 -13.40 16.86
N ARG A 45 -12.63 -13.38 17.18
CA ARG A 45 -11.82 -12.13 17.29
C ARG A 45 -12.00 -11.18 16.09
N LYS A 46 -12.08 -11.71 14.87
CA LYS A 46 -12.32 -10.91 13.64
C LYS A 46 -13.67 -10.19 13.66
N LEU A 47 -14.74 -10.88 14.04
CA LEU A 47 -16.11 -10.33 14.11
C LEU A 47 -16.22 -9.31 15.24
N ARG A 48 -15.56 -9.55 16.38
CA ARG A 48 -15.48 -8.57 17.46
C ARG A 48 -14.83 -7.27 16.99
N PHE A 49 -13.68 -7.34 16.31
CA PHE A 49 -13.04 -6.15 15.73
C PHE A 49 -13.90 -5.44 14.69
N GLN A 50 -14.65 -6.18 13.87
CA GLN A 50 -15.60 -5.59 12.93
C GLN A 50 -16.71 -4.83 13.66
N LEU A 51 -17.26 -5.40 14.73
CA LEU A 51 -18.30 -4.75 15.53
C LEU A 51 -17.78 -3.53 16.29
N GLU A 52 -16.60 -3.63 16.90
CA GLU A 52 -15.89 -2.48 17.52
C GLU A 52 -15.67 -1.35 16.50
N TYR A 53 -15.26 -1.68 15.27
CA TYR A 53 -15.09 -0.71 14.18
C TYR A 53 -16.43 -0.04 13.81
N LEU A 54 -17.51 -0.81 13.66
CA LEU A 54 -18.84 -0.26 13.33
C LEU A 54 -19.33 0.69 14.41
N VAL A 55 -19.21 0.33 15.69
CA VAL A 55 -19.61 1.18 16.82
C VAL A 55 -18.80 2.46 16.84
N ALA A 56 -17.47 2.35 16.78
CA ALA A 56 -16.59 3.52 16.76
C ALA A 56 -16.86 4.42 15.55
N ARG A 57 -17.24 3.85 14.40
CA ARG A 57 -17.60 4.61 13.20
C ARG A 57 -18.92 5.36 13.39
N ALA A 58 -19.94 4.70 13.94
CA ALA A 58 -21.22 5.33 14.24
C ALA A 58 -21.08 6.46 15.27
N ASP A 59 -20.25 6.28 16.31
CA ASP A 59 -19.94 7.34 17.28
C ASP A 59 -19.26 8.53 16.62
N TRP A 60 -18.32 8.27 15.70
CA TRP A 60 -17.60 9.30 14.97
C TRP A 60 -18.56 10.09 14.06
N ASP A 61 -19.44 9.41 13.33
CA ASP A 61 -20.45 10.02 12.46
C ASP A 61 -21.51 10.80 13.26
N ALA A 62 -21.92 10.29 14.43
CA ALA A 62 -22.81 10.99 15.36
C ALA A 62 -22.16 12.26 15.94
N GLY A 63 -20.88 12.17 16.34
CA GLY A 63 -20.11 13.32 16.81
C GLY A 63 -19.97 14.40 15.73
N MET A 64 -19.71 14.00 14.48
CA MET A 64 -19.67 14.95 13.36
C MET A 64 -21.03 15.60 13.11
N THR A 65 -22.12 14.85 13.17
CA THR A 65 -23.48 15.41 13.06
C THR A 65 -23.77 16.40 14.19
N ALA A 66 -23.42 16.03 15.43
CA ALA A 66 -23.62 16.86 16.61
C ALA A 66 -22.79 18.16 16.61
N SER A 67 -21.68 18.21 15.85
CA SER A 67 -20.89 19.43 15.69
C SER A 67 -21.64 20.57 15.00
N GLY A 68 -22.72 20.27 14.26
CA GLY A 68 -23.47 21.23 13.47
C GLY A 68 -22.71 21.78 12.25
N ILE A 69 -21.48 21.30 11.99
CA ILE A 69 -20.71 21.72 10.83
C ILE A 69 -21.30 21.06 9.58
N PRO A 70 -21.72 21.83 8.55
CA PRO A 70 -22.41 21.28 7.39
C PRO A 70 -21.54 20.25 6.65
N ASP A 71 -22.20 19.26 6.05
CA ASP A 71 -21.56 18.36 5.11
C ASP A 71 -21.10 19.10 3.85
N CYS A 72 -20.08 18.55 3.18
CA CYS A 72 -19.53 19.16 2.00
C CYS A 72 -20.21 18.60 0.75
N ALA A 73 -21.13 19.38 0.15
CA ALA A 73 -21.88 19.00 -1.05
C ALA A 73 -20.98 18.52 -2.21
N TRP A 74 -19.79 19.11 -2.37
CA TRP A 74 -18.83 18.67 -3.38
C TRP A 74 -18.31 17.26 -3.10
N LEU A 75 -17.98 16.95 -1.84
CA LEU A 75 -17.54 15.60 -1.45
C LEU A 75 -18.68 14.60 -1.61
N GLU A 76 -19.90 14.93 -1.17
CA GLU A 76 -21.07 14.07 -1.32
C GLU A 76 -21.34 13.69 -2.78
N ALA A 77 -21.19 14.65 -3.71
CA ALA A 77 -21.39 14.40 -5.13
C ALA A 77 -20.29 13.51 -5.76
N ARG A 78 -19.10 13.46 -5.17
CA ARG A 78 -17.92 12.80 -5.77
C ARG A 78 -17.51 11.50 -5.07
N LEU A 79 -17.79 11.37 -3.76
CA LEU A 79 -17.44 10.20 -2.94
C LEU A 79 -18.03 8.88 -3.45
N PRO A 80 -19.29 8.81 -3.94
CA PRO A 80 -19.84 7.56 -4.48
C PRO A 80 -19.05 7.00 -5.66
N GLY A 81 -18.34 7.86 -6.41
CA GLY A 81 -17.46 7.46 -7.50
C GLY A 81 -16.06 7.05 -7.06
N PHE A 82 -15.69 7.26 -5.79
CA PHE A 82 -14.37 6.93 -5.26
C PHE A 82 -14.34 5.52 -4.67
N VAL A 83 -13.51 4.65 -5.24
CA VAL A 83 -13.28 3.29 -4.75
C VAL A 83 -11.96 3.26 -3.99
N TYR A 84 -12.03 3.02 -2.69
CA TYR A 84 -10.82 2.90 -1.87
C TYR A 84 -9.95 1.74 -2.37
N GLY A 85 -8.69 2.02 -2.68
CA GLY A 85 -7.76 1.05 -3.25
C GLY A 85 -7.88 0.87 -4.77
N GLY A 86 -8.68 1.69 -5.47
CA GLY A 86 -8.64 1.78 -6.92
C GLY A 86 -7.29 2.31 -7.40
N PHE A 87 -6.63 1.57 -8.29
CA PHE A 87 -5.31 1.93 -8.85
C PHE A 87 -5.38 2.46 -10.29
N ASP A 88 -6.58 2.63 -10.85
CA ASP A 88 -6.73 3.23 -12.17
C ASP A 88 -6.48 4.75 -12.12
N ARG A 89 -6.17 5.30 -13.30
CA ARG A 89 -5.81 6.73 -13.45
C ARG A 89 -6.94 7.67 -13.00
N ALA A 90 -8.20 7.29 -13.21
CA ALA A 90 -9.35 8.11 -12.84
C ALA A 90 -9.52 8.16 -11.31
N GLN A 91 -9.39 7.03 -10.62
CA GLN A 91 -9.42 6.95 -9.15
C GLN A 91 -8.27 7.73 -8.52
N ILE A 92 -7.05 7.62 -9.07
CA ILE A 92 -5.90 8.40 -8.60
C ILE A 92 -6.12 9.90 -8.81
N ALA A 93 -6.66 10.31 -9.96
CA ALA A 93 -6.98 11.70 -10.24
C ALA A 93 -8.06 12.24 -9.29
N LEU A 94 -9.13 11.47 -9.09
CA LEU A 94 -10.21 11.80 -8.15
C LEU A 94 -9.70 11.92 -6.72
N GLY A 95 -8.84 11.00 -6.26
CA GLY A 95 -8.21 11.10 -4.94
C GLY A 95 -7.39 12.38 -4.78
N LYS A 96 -6.64 12.81 -5.81
CA LYS A 96 -5.92 14.09 -5.80
C LYS A 96 -6.86 15.30 -5.80
N GLU A 97 -7.98 15.23 -6.52
CA GLU A 97 -9.02 16.26 -6.48
C GLU A 97 -9.63 16.38 -5.09
N ILE A 98 -9.96 15.25 -4.45
CA ILE A 98 -10.49 15.20 -3.09
C ILE A 98 -9.52 15.87 -2.10
N VAL A 99 -8.23 15.51 -2.13
CA VAL A 99 -7.23 16.11 -1.23
C VAL A 99 -7.11 17.62 -1.44
N ARG A 100 -6.99 18.08 -2.69
CA ARG A 100 -6.94 19.52 -3.00
C ARG A 100 -8.20 20.24 -2.54
N HIS A 101 -9.37 19.63 -2.74
CA HIS A 101 -10.63 20.20 -2.28
C HIS A 101 -10.67 20.29 -0.74
N MET A 102 -10.25 19.26 -0.02
CA MET A 102 -10.22 19.26 1.45
C MET A 102 -9.30 20.34 2.01
N GLU A 103 -8.20 20.66 1.32
CA GLU A 103 -7.29 21.76 1.68
C GLU A 103 -7.92 23.14 1.43
N ALA A 104 -8.69 23.31 0.34
CA ALA A 104 -9.25 24.59 -0.06
C ALA A 104 -10.65 24.90 0.52
N CYS A 105 -11.46 23.88 0.81
CA CYS A 105 -12.85 24.00 1.22
C CYS A 105 -12.98 24.34 2.71
N ALA A 106 -13.66 25.44 3.03
CA ALA A 106 -13.88 25.88 4.40
C ALA A 106 -14.60 24.84 5.27
N ALA A 107 -15.64 24.19 4.74
CA ALA A 107 -16.38 23.14 5.46
C ALA A 107 -15.48 21.93 5.77
N CYS A 108 -14.70 21.45 4.80
CA CYS A 108 -13.78 20.33 5.00
C CYS A 108 -12.71 20.63 6.05
N ARG A 109 -12.13 21.84 6.02
CA ARG A 109 -11.15 22.28 7.02
C ARG A 109 -11.77 22.38 8.41
N ALA A 110 -12.96 22.98 8.53
CA ALA A 110 -13.66 23.10 9.81
C ALA A 110 -13.96 21.73 10.42
N ARG A 111 -14.48 20.79 9.62
CA ARG A 111 -14.74 19.40 10.06
C ARG A 111 -13.46 18.69 10.50
N THR A 112 -12.37 18.84 9.73
CA THR A 112 -11.09 18.19 10.05
C THR A 112 -10.46 18.76 11.33
N ALA A 113 -10.55 20.07 11.53
CA ALA A 113 -10.06 20.73 12.74
C ALA A 113 -10.87 20.29 13.97
N TRP A 114 -12.20 20.38 13.89
CA TRP A 114 -13.09 19.98 14.98
C TRP A 114 -12.93 18.51 15.35
N ALA A 115 -12.89 17.61 14.36
CA ALA A 115 -12.70 16.18 14.59
C ALA A 115 -11.37 15.86 15.28
N ARG A 116 -10.29 16.60 14.96
CA ARG A 116 -8.99 16.41 15.62
C ARG A 116 -9.03 16.81 17.10
N GLU A 117 -9.82 17.81 17.44
CA GLU A 117 -9.92 18.34 18.81
C GLU A 117 -10.91 17.56 19.67
N HIS A 118 -12.00 17.07 19.10
CA HIS A 118 -13.15 16.55 19.85
C HIS A 118 -13.39 15.05 19.70
N LEU A 119 -12.87 14.43 18.63
CA LEU A 119 -13.09 13.01 18.36
C LEU A 119 -11.81 12.20 18.57
N PRO A 120 -11.92 10.93 18.99
CA PRO A 120 -10.81 10.00 18.89
C PRO A 120 -10.37 9.86 17.42
N PRO A 121 -9.12 9.42 17.16
CA PRO A 121 -8.68 9.14 15.80
C PRO A 121 -9.67 8.18 15.13
N PRO A 122 -9.97 8.39 13.83
CA PRO A 122 -10.97 7.58 13.15
C PRO A 122 -10.60 6.11 13.27
N PRO A 123 -11.57 5.23 13.56
CA PRO A 123 -11.29 3.82 13.70
C PRO A 123 -10.72 3.29 12.38
N GLN A 124 -9.66 2.50 12.47
CA GLN A 124 -9.08 1.89 11.27
C GLN A 124 -9.96 0.71 10.85
N PRO A 125 -10.31 0.58 9.56
CA PRO A 125 -11.07 -0.56 9.10
C PRO A 125 -10.31 -1.85 9.46
N PRO A 126 -11.01 -2.93 9.81
CA PRO A 126 -10.37 -4.19 10.16
C PRO A 126 -9.59 -4.69 8.95
N ALA A 127 -8.29 -4.43 8.96
CA ALA A 127 -7.42 -4.79 7.87
C ALA A 127 -7.28 -6.32 7.83
N THR A 128 -7.32 -6.88 6.62
CA THR A 128 -6.98 -8.29 6.41
C THR A 128 -5.57 -8.56 6.94
N GLY A 129 -5.22 -9.82 7.21
CA GLY A 129 -3.85 -10.17 7.64
C GLY A 129 -2.79 -9.58 6.70
N PHE A 130 -3.06 -9.67 5.39
CA PHE A 130 -2.24 -9.04 4.35
C PHE A 130 -2.24 -7.51 4.42
N GLY A 131 -3.41 -6.87 4.60
CA GLY A 131 -3.52 -5.41 4.74
C GLY A 131 -2.71 -4.87 5.93
N ARG A 132 -2.70 -5.57 7.07
CA ARG A 132 -1.88 -5.20 8.24
C ARG A 132 -0.38 -5.34 7.96
N LEU A 133 0.03 -6.44 7.33
CA LEU A 133 1.42 -6.64 6.95
C LEU A 133 1.87 -5.55 5.96
N PHE A 134 1.05 -5.24 4.96
CA PHE A 134 1.31 -4.19 3.99
C PHE A 134 1.41 -2.82 4.66
N ALA A 135 0.45 -2.44 5.51
CA ALA A 135 0.47 -1.18 6.24
C ALA A 135 1.69 -1.05 7.16
N ALA A 136 2.05 -2.12 7.89
CA ALA A 136 3.25 -2.15 8.72
C ALA A 136 4.53 -2.02 7.89
N THR A 137 4.57 -2.64 6.71
CA THR A 137 5.70 -2.53 5.77
C THR A 137 5.85 -1.11 5.26
N VAL A 138 4.76 -0.48 4.79
CA VAL A 138 4.76 0.91 4.34
C VAL A 138 5.18 1.86 5.46
N ALA A 139 4.61 1.70 6.66
CA ALA A 139 4.99 2.50 7.82
C ALA A 139 6.48 2.33 8.19
N GLY A 140 7.03 1.12 8.05
CA GLY A 140 8.46 0.85 8.22
C GLY A 140 9.32 1.59 7.19
N ILE A 141 8.91 1.58 5.92
CA ILE A 141 9.60 2.31 4.84
C ILE A 141 9.54 3.82 5.07
N ASP A 142 8.41 4.36 5.54
CA ASP A 142 8.26 5.80 5.76
C ASP A 142 9.15 6.34 6.89
N ARG A 143 9.56 5.49 7.83
CA ARG A 143 10.55 5.84 8.86
C ARG A 143 11.97 5.98 8.30
N LEU A 144 12.26 5.45 7.11
CA LEU A 144 13.57 5.57 6.49
C LEU A 144 13.80 6.99 5.93
N PRO A 145 15.07 7.47 5.90
CA PRO A 145 15.39 8.75 5.28
C PRO A 145 14.99 8.75 3.80
N LYS A 146 14.59 9.92 3.27
CA LYS A 146 14.01 10.06 1.92
C LYS A 146 14.86 9.42 0.80
N TRP A 147 16.18 9.36 0.96
CA TRP A 147 17.10 8.75 0.00
C TRP A 147 17.12 7.20 0.05
N ALA A 148 16.74 6.59 1.17
CA ALA A 148 16.73 5.13 1.34
C ALA A 148 15.37 4.50 0.99
N ARG A 149 14.27 5.28 1.01
CA ARG A 149 12.92 4.77 0.72
C ARG A 149 12.81 4.06 -0.63
N PRO A 150 13.36 4.59 -1.75
CA PRO A 150 13.26 3.90 -3.03
C PRO A 150 14.06 2.59 -3.06
N ALA A 151 15.18 2.51 -2.34
CA ALA A 151 15.94 1.26 -2.19
C ALA A 151 15.12 0.20 -1.44
N ALA A 152 14.52 0.56 -0.29
CA ALA A 152 13.66 -0.36 0.45
C ALA A 152 12.46 -0.83 -0.37
N PHE A 153 11.81 0.09 -1.10
CA PHE A 153 10.68 -0.25 -1.97
C PHE A 153 11.10 -1.20 -3.10
N GLY A 154 12.22 -0.91 -3.79
CA GLY A 154 12.75 -1.76 -4.83
C GLY A 154 13.10 -3.17 -4.31
N ALA A 155 13.72 -3.24 -3.13
CA ALA A 155 14.05 -4.50 -2.48
C ALA A 155 12.80 -5.35 -2.18
N ILE A 156 11.79 -4.75 -1.55
CA ILE A 156 10.54 -5.44 -1.19
C ILE A 156 9.78 -5.87 -2.44
N MET A 157 9.67 -5.01 -3.46
CA MET A 157 8.92 -5.33 -4.68
C MET A 157 9.54 -6.52 -5.42
N LEU A 158 10.87 -6.55 -5.57
CA LEU A 158 11.54 -7.68 -6.21
C LEU A 158 11.56 -8.95 -5.35
N ALA A 159 11.67 -8.82 -4.03
CA ALA A 159 11.52 -9.95 -3.12
C ALA A 159 10.14 -10.59 -3.29
N LEU A 160 9.07 -9.79 -3.33
CA LEU A 160 7.70 -10.26 -3.51
C LEU A 160 7.49 -10.91 -4.88
N MET A 161 7.94 -10.27 -5.96
CA MET A 161 7.81 -10.80 -7.32
C MET A 161 8.56 -12.14 -7.48
N THR A 162 9.77 -12.24 -6.92
CA THR A 162 10.57 -13.47 -6.91
C THR A 162 9.93 -14.55 -6.04
N SER A 163 9.41 -14.17 -4.87
CA SER A 163 8.69 -15.10 -3.98
C SER A 163 7.44 -15.68 -4.63
N ALA A 164 6.67 -14.85 -5.35
CA ALA A 164 5.51 -15.30 -6.11
C ALA A 164 5.91 -16.36 -7.16
N ARG A 165 7.01 -16.14 -7.89
CA ARG A 165 7.55 -17.14 -8.84
C ARG A 165 7.97 -18.44 -8.15
N ILE A 166 8.69 -18.35 -7.04
CA ILE A 166 9.13 -19.52 -6.26
C ILE A 166 7.92 -20.30 -5.74
N LEU A 167 6.84 -19.64 -5.34
CA LEU A 167 5.63 -20.30 -4.85
C LEU A 167 5.04 -21.25 -5.91
N PHE A 168 5.09 -20.90 -7.19
CA PHE A 168 4.67 -21.79 -8.29
C PHE A 168 5.62 -22.97 -8.51
N LEU A 169 6.89 -22.81 -8.17
CA LEU A 169 7.90 -23.87 -8.26
C LEU A 169 8.03 -24.68 -6.95
N LEU A 170 7.33 -24.28 -5.89
CA LEU A 170 7.47 -24.89 -4.57
C LEU A 170 7.21 -26.41 -4.57
N PRO A 171 6.18 -26.96 -5.27
CA PRO A 171 5.94 -28.40 -5.28
C PRO A 171 7.11 -29.24 -5.82
N SER A 172 7.86 -28.72 -6.80
CA SER A 172 9.05 -29.41 -7.32
C SER A 172 10.26 -29.24 -6.41
N MET A 173 10.41 -28.06 -5.78
CA MET A 173 11.50 -27.76 -4.87
C MET A 173 11.42 -28.52 -3.54
N LEU A 174 10.21 -28.86 -3.04
CA LEU A 174 10.05 -29.60 -1.78
C LEU A 174 10.69 -31.01 -1.79
N ARG A 175 11.02 -31.55 -2.97
CA ARG A 175 11.73 -32.82 -3.11
C ARG A 175 13.24 -32.71 -2.84
N SER A 176 13.79 -31.49 -2.78
CA SER A 176 15.21 -31.24 -2.55
C SER A 176 15.42 -30.09 -1.56
N PRO A 177 15.96 -30.35 -0.35
CA PRO A 177 16.19 -29.29 0.63
C PRO A 177 17.17 -28.22 0.11
N ILE A 178 18.12 -28.61 -0.75
CA ILE A 178 19.05 -27.69 -1.41
C ILE A 178 18.28 -26.71 -2.30
N ALA A 179 17.26 -27.18 -3.03
CA ALA A 179 16.43 -26.32 -3.89
C ALA A 179 15.63 -25.28 -3.08
N VAL A 180 15.20 -25.62 -1.86
CA VAL A 180 14.54 -24.67 -0.95
C VAL A 180 15.53 -23.60 -0.46
N LEU A 181 16.74 -24.00 -0.08
CA LEU A 181 17.80 -23.06 0.33
C LEU A 181 18.22 -22.12 -0.81
N THR A 182 18.37 -22.64 -2.03
CA THR A 182 18.69 -21.80 -3.19
C THR A 182 17.55 -20.85 -3.53
N ALA A 183 16.29 -21.27 -3.38
CA ALA A 183 15.14 -20.40 -3.55
C ALA A 183 15.14 -19.23 -2.54
N LEU A 184 15.39 -19.51 -1.25
CA LEU A 184 15.53 -18.47 -0.22
C LEU A 184 16.69 -17.51 -0.53
N GLY A 185 17.85 -18.04 -0.94
CA GLY A 185 18.98 -17.24 -1.40
C GLY A 185 18.61 -16.35 -2.59
N THR A 186 17.82 -16.86 -3.53
CA THR A 186 17.35 -16.11 -4.71
C THR A 186 16.44 -14.95 -4.31
N VAL A 187 15.57 -15.10 -3.31
CA VAL A 187 14.74 -13.99 -2.78
C VAL A 187 15.61 -12.89 -2.18
N LEU A 188 16.61 -13.26 -1.37
CA LEU A 188 17.53 -12.30 -0.76
C LEU A 188 18.37 -11.56 -1.81
N LEU A 189 18.87 -12.27 -2.82
CA LEU A 189 19.61 -11.69 -3.94
C LEU A 189 18.73 -10.75 -4.78
N ALA A 190 17.47 -11.14 -5.04
CA ALA A 190 16.51 -10.28 -5.72
C ALA A 190 16.20 -9.02 -4.90
N ALA A 191 16.05 -9.14 -3.58
CA ALA A 191 15.86 -8.01 -2.68
C ALA A 191 17.08 -7.06 -2.71
N ALA A 192 18.29 -7.61 -2.63
CA ALA A 192 19.52 -6.82 -2.72
C ALA A 192 19.63 -6.08 -4.05
N ALA A 193 19.37 -6.76 -5.18
CA ALA A 193 19.38 -6.14 -6.51
C ALA A 193 18.34 -5.03 -6.65
N GLY A 194 17.14 -5.22 -6.08
CA GLY A 194 16.09 -4.20 -6.02
C GLY A 194 16.50 -2.99 -5.18
N GLY A 195 17.18 -3.25 -4.06
CA GLY A 195 17.79 -2.23 -3.22
C GLY A 195 18.81 -1.39 -3.98
N VAL A 196 19.72 -2.03 -4.73
CA VAL A 196 20.72 -1.35 -5.56
C VAL A 196 20.05 -0.49 -6.63
N GLY A 197 19.03 -1.01 -7.33
CA GLY A 197 18.27 -0.24 -8.31
C GLY A 197 17.62 1.01 -7.69
N GLY A 198 16.93 0.86 -6.54
CA GLY A 198 16.30 1.98 -5.85
C GLY A 198 17.29 2.98 -5.26
N LEU A 199 18.48 2.54 -4.83
CA LEU A 199 19.54 3.44 -4.37
C LEU A 199 20.11 4.24 -5.55
N ALA A 200 20.39 3.56 -6.67
CA ALA A 200 20.85 4.21 -7.90
C ALA A 200 19.85 5.27 -8.37
N TYR A 201 18.55 4.97 -8.32
CA TYR A 201 17.49 5.95 -8.58
C TYR A 201 17.60 7.16 -7.65
N SER A 202 17.74 6.93 -6.33
CA SER A 202 17.78 8.01 -5.34
C SER A 202 18.99 8.94 -5.51
N LEU A 203 20.15 8.39 -5.87
CA LEU A 203 21.39 9.13 -6.07
C LEU A 203 21.41 9.92 -7.39
N THR A 204 20.86 9.33 -8.45
CA THR A 204 20.95 9.88 -9.81
C THR A 204 19.81 10.83 -10.11
N ARG A 205 18.62 10.56 -9.55
CA ARG A 205 17.40 11.32 -9.80
C ARG A 205 17.64 12.82 -9.62
N PRO A 206 18.06 13.38 -8.46
CA PRO A 206 18.17 14.84 -8.27
C PRO A 206 19.04 15.54 -9.32
N ARG A 207 20.11 14.89 -9.79
CA ARG A 207 21.00 15.43 -10.83
C ARG A 207 20.33 15.37 -12.21
N LEU A 208 19.76 14.22 -12.55
CA LEU A 208 19.08 14.02 -13.83
C LEU A 208 17.80 14.83 -13.97
N GLN A 209 17.09 15.15 -12.87
CA GLN A 209 15.87 15.98 -12.91
C GLN A 209 16.13 17.38 -13.48
N ARG A 210 17.37 17.87 -13.42
CA ARG A 210 17.76 19.18 -14.00
C ARG A 210 17.60 19.21 -15.53
N LEU A 211 17.52 18.04 -16.18
CA LEU A 211 17.32 17.89 -17.63
C LEU A 211 15.83 17.87 -18.04
N GLY A 212 14.92 18.34 -17.18
CA GLY A 212 13.49 18.41 -17.47
C GLY A 212 12.82 17.03 -17.61
N TRP A 213 12.09 16.83 -18.72
CA TRP A 213 11.34 15.60 -19.00
C TRP A 213 12.25 14.40 -19.34
N VAL A 214 13.39 14.65 -19.99
CA VAL A 214 14.38 13.63 -20.33
C VAL A 214 14.99 13.01 -19.07
N GLY A 215 15.14 13.82 -18.02
CA GLY A 215 15.66 13.38 -16.74
C GLY A 215 14.90 12.22 -16.09
N GLY A 216 13.58 12.16 -16.28
CA GLY A 216 12.75 11.05 -15.79
C GLY A 216 13.13 9.73 -16.44
N TYR A 217 13.26 9.72 -17.77
CA TYR A 217 13.64 8.55 -18.56
C TYR A 217 15.05 8.06 -18.24
N LEU A 218 16.03 8.98 -18.16
CA LEU A 218 17.40 8.62 -17.78
C LEU A 218 17.48 8.03 -16.38
N SER A 219 16.71 8.57 -15.41
CA SER A 219 16.69 8.01 -14.06
C SER A 219 16.10 6.60 -14.01
N GLY A 220 15.09 6.31 -14.84
CA GLY A 220 14.54 4.97 -15.02
C GLY A 220 15.58 4.02 -15.63
N PHE A 221 16.24 4.44 -16.71
CA PHE A 221 17.29 3.65 -17.35
C PHE A 221 18.43 3.29 -16.40
N VAL A 222 18.98 4.28 -15.68
CA VAL A 222 20.07 4.04 -14.72
C VAL A 222 19.64 3.14 -13.57
N SER A 223 18.41 3.29 -13.08
CA SER A 223 17.86 2.42 -12.04
C SER A 223 17.77 0.96 -12.49
N VAL A 224 17.27 0.71 -13.71
CA VAL A 224 17.14 -0.67 -14.23
C VAL A 224 18.50 -1.24 -14.60
N ALA A 225 19.40 -0.43 -15.17
CA ALA A 225 20.76 -0.85 -15.48
C ALA A 225 21.54 -1.25 -14.21
N ALA A 226 21.42 -0.47 -13.12
CA ALA A 226 22.05 -0.80 -11.84
C ALA A 226 21.49 -2.11 -11.26
N TYR A 227 20.18 -2.32 -11.35
CA TYR A 227 19.51 -3.57 -10.97
C TYR A 227 20.00 -4.77 -11.80
N MET A 228 20.02 -4.65 -13.13
CA MET A 228 20.47 -5.72 -14.02
C MET A 228 21.96 -6.02 -13.84
N GLY A 229 22.77 -4.98 -13.62
CA GLY A 229 24.19 -5.13 -13.30
C GLY A 229 24.41 -5.89 -11.99
N ALA A 230 23.63 -5.58 -10.95
CA ALA A 230 23.70 -6.32 -9.69
C ALA A 230 23.35 -7.81 -9.86
N ILE A 231 22.30 -8.13 -10.64
CA ILE A 231 21.98 -9.52 -10.99
C ILE A 231 23.11 -10.16 -11.80
N GLY A 232 23.66 -9.47 -12.78
CA GLY A 232 24.75 -9.97 -13.63
C GLY A 232 25.99 -10.34 -12.83
N ILE A 233 26.39 -9.46 -11.89
CA ILE A 233 27.51 -9.72 -10.97
C ILE A 233 27.22 -10.97 -10.13
N VAL A 234 26.03 -11.06 -9.53
CA VAL A 234 25.65 -12.22 -8.74
C VAL A 234 25.66 -13.50 -9.57
N ALA A 235 25.13 -13.47 -10.79
CA ALA A 235 25.12 -14.63 -11.67
C ALA A 235 26.53 -15.09 -12.06
N LEU A 236 27.44 -14.14 -12.34
CA LEU A 236 28.83 -14.44 -12.67
C LEU A 236 29.59 -15.05 -11.48
N PHE A 237 29.52 -14.42 -10.31
CA PHE A 237 30.35 -14.79 -9.17
C PHE A 237 29.75 -15.89 -8.28
N VAL A 238 28.42 -16.00 -8.19
CA VAL A 238 27.74 -16.95 -7.30
C VAL A 238 27.31 -18.21 -8.03
N LEU A 239 26.75 -18.08 -9.24
CA LEU A 239 26.29 -19.24 -10.02
C LEU A 239 27.40 -19.85 -10.88
N GLY A 240 28.58 -19.22 -10.89
CA GLY A 240 29.75 -19.70 -11.62
C GLY A 240 29.51 -19.82 -13.12
N MET A 241 28.68 -18.95 -13.72
CA MET A 241 28.40 -18.99 -15.15
C MET A 241 29.72 -18.90 -15.94
N PRO A 242 30.16 -19.99 -16.60
CA PRO A 242 31.57 -20.17 -16.91
C PRO A 242 32.00 -19.60 -18.27
N ASP A 243 31.09 -19.12 -19.12
CA ASP A 243 31.46 -18.74 -20.48
C ASP A 243 31.15 -17.27 -20.83
N ARG A 244 32.15 -16.56 -21.36
CA ARG A 244 32.00 -15.17 -21.87
C ARG A 244 30.98 -15.10 -23.00
N ARG A 245 30.70 -16.22 -23.68
CA ARG A 245 29.71 -16.33 -24.74
C ARG A 245 28.28 -16.11 -24.24
N ASP A 246 27.98 -16.46 -22.99
CA ASP A 246 26.66 -16.25 -22.38
C ASP A 246 26.50 -14.83 -21.83
N LEU A 247 27.62 -14.14 -21.57
CA LEU A 247 27.62 -12.77 -21.06
C LEU A 247 27.09 -11.77 -22.11
N VAL A 248 27.43 -11.94 -23.39
CA VAL A 248 27.01 -10.99 -24.44
C VAL A 248 25.48 -10.96 -24.62
N PRO A 249 24.78 -12.10 -24.80
CA PRO A 249 23.32 -12.13 -24.82
C PRO A 249 22.70 -11.55 -23.55
N MET A 250 23.26 -11.85 -22.37
CA MET A 250 22.78 -11.32 -21.09
C MET A 250 22.90 -9.79 -21.02
N LEU A 251 24.02 -9.21 -21.48
CA LEU A 251 24.23 -7.76 -21.54
C LEU A 251 23.29 -7.10 -22.56
N VAL A 252 23.09 -7.71 -23.73
CA VAL A 252 22.18 -7.21 -24.76
C VAL A 252 20.73 -7.21 -24.26
N ILE A 253 20.28 -8.33 -23.69
CA ILE A 253 18.95 -8.45 -23.08
C ILE A 253 18.81 -7.47 -21.92
N GLY A 254 19.82 -7.37 -21.06
CA GLY A 254 19.84 -6.43 -19.95
C GLY A 254 19.73 -4.97 -20.41
N ALA A 255 20.45 -4.59 -21.47
CA ALA A 255 20.38 -3.26 -22.07
C ALA A 255 19.00 -2.99 -22.69
N PHE A 256 18.46 -3.95 -23.44
CA PHE A 256 17.13 -3.85 -24.04
C PHE A 256 16.03 -3.73 -22.97
N CYS A 257 16.06 -4.59 -21.95
CA CYS A 257 15.14 -4.52 -20.82
C CYS A 257 15.31 -3.19 -20.05
N SER A 258 16.54 -2.70 -19.88
CA SER A 258 16.79 -1.40 -19.24
C SER A 258 16.21 -0.24 -20.04
N ALA A 259 16.29 -0.28 -21.37
CA ALA A 259 15.65 0.70 -22.23
C ALA A 259 14.12 0.62 -22.15
N LEU A 260 13.54 -0.59 -22.29
CA LEU A 260 12.10 -0.78 -22.29
C LEU A 260 11.45 -0.47 -20.92
N PHE A 261 11.96 -1.05 -19.84
CA PHE A 261 11.43 -0.80 -18.50
C PHE A 261 11.83 0.59 -18.00
N GLY A 262 13.03 1.06 -18.34
CA GLY A 262 13.46 2.42 -17.99
C GLY A 262 12.58 3.49 -18.65
N THR A 263 12.14 3.26 -19.89
CA THR A 263 11.19 4.16 -20.55
C THR A 263 9.82 4.13 -19.91
N LEU A 264 9.30 2.94 -19.57
CA LEU A 264 8.04 2.79 -18.85
C LEU A 264 8.07 3.50 -17.47
N VAL A 265 9.13 3.26 -16.69
CA VAL A 265 9.34 3.89 -15.38
C VAL A 265 9.48 5.41 -15.55
N GLY A 266 10.25 5.86 -16.54
CA GLY A 266 10.40 7.28 -16.86
C GLY A 266 9.08 7.97 -17.20
N LYS A 267 8.23 7.30 -17.98
CA LYS A 267 6.88 7.79 -18.31
C LYS A 267 6.02 7.91 -17.05
N ILE A 268 6.00 6.89 -16.18
CA ILE A 268 5.26 6.94 -14.92
C ILE A 268 5.73 8.11 -14.04
N ILE A 269 7.06 8.35 -13.96
CA ILE A 269 7.64 9.46 -13.20
C ILE A 269 7.21 10.81 -13.78
N ASN A 270 7.22 10.94 -15.11
CA ASN A 270 6.85 12.17 -15.79
C ASN A 270 5.35 12.45 -15.69
N ASP A 271 4.50 11.44 -15.86
CA ASP A 271 3.05 11.53 -15.63
C ASP A 271 2.76 11.97 -14.19
N ALA A 272 3.50 11.43 -13.21
CA ALA A 272 3.35 11.85 -11.82
C ALA A 272 3.74 13.32 -11.57
N ARG A 273 4.61 13.90 -12.39
CA ARG A 273 5.01 15.32 -12.29
C ARG A 273 4.03 16.26 -12.95
N SER A 274 3.52 15.94 -14.14
CA SER A 274 2.56 16.79 -14.85
C SER A 274 1.28 17.03 -14.06
N HIS A 275 1.02 16.19 -13.06
CA HIS A 275 -0.13 16.29 -12.16
C HIS A 275 0.19 16.94 -10.81
N ARG A 276 1.40 17.49 -10.60
CA ARG A 276 1.60 18.40 -9.46
C ARG A 276 0.90 19.70 -9.82
N PRO A 277 -0.06 20.18 -9.01
CA PRO A 277 -0.60 21.51 -9.23
C PRO A 277 0.58 22.48 -9.25
N GLU A 278 0.66 23.26 -10.33
CA GLU A 278 1.52 24.43 -10.38
C GLU A 278 1.29 25.16 -9.06
N LYS A 279 2.38 25.43 -8.31
CA LYS A 279 2.24 26.21 -7.08
C LYS A 279 1.54 27.49 -7.52
N VAL A 280 0.29 27.66 -7.11
CA VAL A 280 -0.39 28.94 -7.24
C VAL A 280 0.43 29.85 -6.38
N ASP A 281 1.31 30.62 -7.00
CA ASP A 281 2.11 31.61 -6.33
C ASP A 281 1.12 32.52 -5.62
N ALA A 282 1.11 32.44 -4.29
CA ALA A 282 0.29 33.29 -3.46
C ALA A 282 0.81 34.72 -3.66
N ALA A 283 0.10 35.47 -4.50
CA ALA A 283 0.23 36.92 -4.61
C ALA A 283 -0.25 37.59 -3.32
#